data_AF-A0A958K5V2-F1
#
_entry.id   AF-A0A958K5V2-F1
#
_cell.length_a   1.000
_cell.length_b   1.000
_cell.length_c   1.000
_cell.angle_alpha   90.00
_cell.angle_beta   90.00
_cell.angle_gamma   90.00
#
_symmetry.space_group_name_H-M   'P 1'
#
loop_
_entity.id
_entity.type
_entity.pdbx_description
1 polymer ?
#
loop_
_entity_poly.entity_id
_entity_poly.type
_entity_poly.pdbx_seq_one_letter_code
_entity_poly.pdbx_strand_id
1 'polypeptide(L)'
;MPKRGSQRYARTRANNTNTVMFAVLIVLVVVLLFRVGSSRLEASSQSPQTQIVAEFDTVRLPVPKKPVPAGTKVKDIELEYIAYPKHQVPEGCVNTIAPYLDAVTLVQLPAQLPLFAKNISLTEHKTNPVVERIPQGMRAITLRVDATSAVEG
;
A
#
# COMPACT_ATOMS: atom_id res chain seq x y z
N MET A 1 38.98 59.63 -13.83
CA MET A 1 38.85 59.31 -15.26
C MET A 1 39.43 57.92 -15.53
N PRO A 2 38.59 56.91 -15.86
CA PRO A 2 39.04 55.70 -16.55
C PRO A 2 38.39 55.52 -17.94
N LYS A 3 39.17 54.98 -18.88
CA LYS A 3 38.88 54.86 -20.31
C LYS A 3 37.96 53.67 -20.63
N ARG A 4 36.94 53.91 -21.46
CA ARG A 4 36.11 52.88 -22.11
C ARG A 4 36.94 52.11 -23.15
N GLY A 5 37.15 50.82 -22.93
CA GLY A 5 37.74 49.90 -23.90
C GLY A 5 36.63 49.16 -24.67
N SER A 6 36.51 49.43 -25.98
CA SER A 6 35.57 48.75 -26.86
C SER A 6 36.11 47.37 -27.27
N GLN A 7 35.48 46.28 -26.79
CA GLN A 7 35.75 44.93 -27.27
C GLN A 7 35.01 44.71 -28.60
N ARG A 8 35.79 44.62 -29.69
CA ARG A 8 35.30 44.20 -31.00
C ARG A 8 35.25 42.67 -31.02
N TYR A 9 34.05 42.10 -31.00
CA TYR A 9 33.84 40.67 -31.21
C TYR A 9 34.05 40.33 -32.69
N ALA A 10 35.17 39.68 -32.99
CA ALA A 10 35.44 39.09 -34.29
C ALA A 10 34.51 37.88 -34.50
N ARG A 11 33.58 37.98 -35.46
CA ARG A 11 32.75 36.86 -35.89
C ARG A 11 33.58 35.94 -36.78
N THR A 12 34.17 34.91 -36.19
CA THR A 12 34.76 33.79 -36.92
C THR A 12 33.61 32.99 -37.54
N ARG A 13 33.43 33.08 -38.88
CA ARG A 13 32.58 32.16 -39.63
C ARG A 13 33.27 30.79 -39.61
N ALA A 14 32.91 29.96 -38.63
CA ALA A 14 33.31 28.56 -38.61
C ALA A 14 32.59 27.82 -39.76
N ASN A 15 33.35 27.04 -40.52
CA ASN A 15 32.83 26.20 -41.58
C ASN A 15 32.02 25.05 -40.96
N ASN A 16 30.70 25.25 -40.85
CA ASN A 16 29.72 24.33 -40.25
C ASN A 16 29.52 23.01 -41.02
N THR A 17 30.21 22.80 -42.14
CA THR A 17 30.06 21.58 -42.96
C THR A 17 30.60 20.35 -42.24
N ASN A 18 31.73 20.48 -41.54
CA ASN A 18 32.34 19.35 -40.84
C ASN A 18 31.54 18.96 -39.59
N THR A 19 30.96 19.92 -38.87
CA THR A 19 30.15 19.65 -37.67
C THR A 19 28.84 18.94 -38.02
N VAL A 20 28.20 19.28 -39.15
CA VAL A 20 26.98 18.59 -39.62
C VAL A 20 27.28 17.14 -40.02
N MET A 21 28.39 16.87 -40.71
CA MET A 21 28.80 15.50 -41.07
C MET A 21 29.03 14.61 -39.84
N PHE A 22 29.69 15.14 -38.79
CA PHE A 22 29.89 14.39 -37.55
C PHE A 22 28.57 14.10 -36.82
N ALA A 23 27.64 15.05 -36.79
CA ALA A 23 26.33 14.85 -36.16
C ALA A 23 25.51 13.74 -36.85
N VAL A 24 25.53 13.70 -38.18
CA VAL A 24 24.84 12.65 -38.96
C VAL A 24 25.44 11.27 -38.71
N LEU A 25 26.76 11.17 -38.62
CA LEU A 25 27.46 9.91 -38.37
C LEU A 25 27.13 9.35 -36.98
N ILE A 26 27.07 10.20 -35.95
CA ILE A 26 26.69 9.80 -34.59
C ILE A 26 25.26 9.25 -34.55
N VAL A 27 24.31 9.91 -35.19
CA VAL A 27 22.91 9.45 -35.24
C VAL A 27 22.81 8.09 -35.94
N LEU A 28 23.55 7.88 -37.01
CA LEU A 28 23.55 6.62 -37.76
C LEU A 28 24.11 5.45 -36.93
N VAL A 29 25.17 5.69 -36.14
CA VAL A 29 25.73 4.69 -35.21
C VAL A 29 24.75 4.33 -34.11
N VAL A 30 24.05 5.31 -33.53
CA VAL A 30 23.03 5.07 -32.49
C VAL A 30 21.89 4.21 -33.03
N VAL A 31 21.39 4.50 -34.23
CA VAL A 31 20.32 3.71 -34.87
C VAL A 31 20.77 2.27 -35.13
N LEU A 32 22.02 2.05 -35.55
CA LEU A 32 22.58 0.73 -35.74
C LEU A 32 22.68 -0.07 -34.43
N LEU A 33 23.11 0.56 -33.34
CA LEU A 33 23.20 -0.08 -32.02
C LEU A 33 21.81 -0.47 -31.47
N PHE A 34 20.79 0.38 -31.66
CA PHE A 34 19.42 0.06 -31.26
C PHE A 34 18.81 -1.09 -32.08
N ARG A 35 19.11 -1.16 -33.39
CA ARG A 35 18.66 -2.28 -34.24
C ARG A 35 19.28 -3.61 -33.84
N VAL A 36 20.56 -3.64 -33.49
CA VAL A 36 21.27 -4.88 -33.14
C VAL A 36 20.96 -5.33 -31.70
N GLY A 37 20.71 -4.39 -30.77
CA GLY A 37 20.38 -4.70 -29.37
C GLY A 37 18.98 -5.31 -29.15
N SER A 38 18.08 -5.24 -30.13
CA SER A 38 16.67 -5.66 -29.96
C SER A 38 16.43 -7.17 -30.13
N SER A 39 17.46 -7.97 -30.45
CA SER A 39 17.30 -9.38 -30.82
C SER A 39 17.68 -10.40 -29.72
N ARG A 40 17.90 -9.99 -28.46
CA ARG A 40 18.31 -10.92 -27.38
C ARG A 40 17.58 -10.72 -26.05
N LEU A 41 16.26 -10.67 -26.12
CA LEU A 41 15.41 -11.02 -24.99
C LEU A 41 14.47 -12.16 -25.42
N GLU A 42 15.07 -13.26 -25.92
CA GLU A 42 14.44 -14.56 -25.75
C GLU A 42 14.44 -14.82 -24.24
N ALA A 43 13.34 -14.42 -23.62
CA ALA A 43 12.95 -14.92 -22.32
C ALA A 43 13.07 -16.44 -22.40
N SER A 44 14.12 -16.97 -21.77
CA SER A 44 14.29 -18.39 -21.56
C SER A 44 13.01 -18.85 -20.86
N SER A 45 12.12 -19.47 -21.64
CA SER A 45 10.95 -20.21 -21.20
C SER A 45 11.45 -21.41 -20.42
N GLN A 46 12.03 -21.14 -19.25
CA GLN A 46 12.36 -22.14 -18.28
C GLN A 46 11.00 -22.65 -17.82
N SER A 47 10.58 -23.75 -18.44
CA SER A 47 9.39 -24.49 -18.04
C SER A 47 9.48 -24.62 -16.52
N PRO A 48 8.51 -24.07 -15.78
CA PRO A 48 8.57 -24.08 -14.33
C PRO A 48 8.69 -25.53 -13.93
N GLN A 49 9.86 -25.91 -13.42
CA GLN A 49 10.03 -27.20 -12.78
C GLN A 49 9.00 -27.21 -11.68
N THR A 50 7.93 -27.97 -11.88
CA THR A 50 6.90 -28.22 -10.90
C THR A 50 7.61 -28.85 -9.73
N GLN A 51 8.06 -28.02 -8.79
CA GLN A 51 8.44 -28.50 -7.48
C GLN A 51 7.21 -29.24 -6.99
N ILE A 52 7.35 -30.54 -6.80
CA ILE A 52 6.34 -31.39 -6.19
C ILE A 52 6.30 -30.94 -4.72
N VAL A 53 5.62 -29.82 -4.50
CA VAL A 53 5.22 -29.38 -3.17
C VAL A 53 4.22 -30.44 -2.75
N ALA A 54 4.57 -31.22 -1.73
CA ALA A 54 3.66 -32.19 -1.14
C ALA A 54 2.29 -31.53 -0.99
N GLU A 55 1.21 -32.20 -1.44
CA GLU A 55 -0.15 -31.70 -1.28
C GLU A 55 -0.41 -31.51 0.22
N PHE A 56 -0.14 -30.31 0.70
CA PHE A 56 -0.41 -29.95 2.08
C PHE A 56 -1.92 -29.83 2.22
N ASP A 57 -2.48 -30.44 3.27
CA ASP A 57 -3.87 -30.23 3.65
C ASP A 57 -4.10 -28.72 3.85
N THR A 58 -4.91 -28.10 3.00
CA THR A 58 -5.21 -26.68 3.02
C THR A 58 -6.61 -26.43 3.56
N VAL A 59 -6.75 -25.43 4.43
CA VAL A 59 -8.02 -24.95 4.97
C VAL A 59 -8.33 -23.58 4.36
N ARG A 60 -9.58 -23.33 3.99
CA ARG A 60 -10.01 -22.01 3.51
C ARG A 60 -10.40 -21.12 4.69
N LEU A 61 -9.73 -19.98 4.83
CA LEU A 61 -9.98 -19.02 5.92
C LEU A 61 -10.53 -17.71 5.36
N PRO A 62 -11.55 -17.12 6.01
CA PRO A 62 -12.05 -15.80 5.67
C PRO A 62 -11.06 -14.71 6.12
N VAL A 63 -10.71 -13.81 5.19
CA VAL A 63 -9.88 -12.64 5.44
C VAL A 63 -10.57 -11.36 4.91
N PRO A 64 -10.35 -10.19 5.50
CA PRO A 64 -10.84 -8.93 4.95
C PRO A 64 -10.08 -8.52 3.69
N LYS A 65 -10.78 -8.07 2.65
CA LYS A 65 -10.13 -7.49 1.45
C LYS A 65 -9.47 -6.14 1.72
N LYS A 66 -10.00 -5.39 2.69
CA LYS A 66 -9.60 -4.02 3.05
C LYS A 66 -9.46 -3.91 4.57
N PRO A 67 -8.68 -2.94 5.09
CA PRO A 67 -8.62 -2.70 6.53
C PRO A 67 -10.01 -2.29 7.05
N VAL A 68 -10.45 -2.88 8.16
CA VAL A 68 -11.76 -2.68 8.75
C VAL A 68 -11.60 -1.97 10.10
N PRO A 69 -12.27 -0.82 10.34
CA PRO A 69 -12.22 -0.17 11.64
C PRO A 69 -12.94 -0.99 12.72
N ALA A 70 -12.59 -0.76 13.98
CA ALA A 70 -13.33 -1.33 15.10
C ALA A 70 -14.79 -0.85 15.10
N GLY A 71 -15.71 -1.70 15.56
CA GLY A 71 -17.14 -1.40 15.63
C GLY A 71 -17.91 -1.69 14.34
N THR A 72 -17.28 -2.18 13.28
CA THR A 72 -17.95 -2.59 12.04
C THR A 72 -18.59 -3.97 12.22
N LYS A 73 -19.81 -4.16 11.72
CA LYS A 73 -20.49 -5.46 11.73
C LYS A 73 -19.86 -6.39 10.72
N VAL A 74 -19.73 -7.67 11.07
CA VAL A 74 -19.09 -8.69 10.22
C VAL A 74 -19.78 -8.84 8.87
N LYS A 75 -21.12 -8.77 8.83
CA LYS A 75 -21.90 -8.82 7.58
C LYS A 75 -21.58 -7.69 6.58
N ASP A 76 -21.07 -6.56 7.06
CA ASP A 76 -20.75 -5.40 6.22
C ASP A 76 -19.30 -5.47 5.69
N ILE A 77 -18.52 -6.49 6.07
CA ILE A 77 -17.13 -6.66 5.68
C ILE A 77 -17.03 -7.43 4.36
N GLU A 78 -16.28 -6.89 3.39
CA GLU A 78 -15.90 -7.59 2.17
C GLU A 78 -14.85 -8.68 2.51
N LEU A 79 -15.30 -9.93 2.60
CA LEU A 79 -14.44 -11.09 2.91
C LEU A 79 -13.99 -11.83 1.65
N GLU A 80 -12.80 -12.42 1.72
CA GLU A 80 -12.22 -13.31 0.74
C GLU A 80 -11.78 -14.61 1.43
N TYR A 81 -11.92 -15.75 0.76
CA TYR A 81 -11.50 -17.04 1.30
C TYR A 81 -10.15 -17.43 0.71
N ILE A 82 -9.10 -17.38 1.52
CA ILE A 82 -7.74 -17.74 1.11
C ILE A 82 -7.41 -19.15 1.61
N ALA A 83 -6.74 -19.95 0.78
CA ALA A 83 -6.24 -21.26 1.17
C ALA A 83 -4.99 -21.11 2.04
N TYR A 84 -5.04 -21.63 3.26
CA TYR A 84 -3.95 -21.66 4.22
C TYR A 84 -3.51 -23.11 4.48
N PRO A 85 -2.19 -23.40 4.53
CA PRO A 85 -1.72 -24.70 4.97
C PRO A 85 -2.15 -24.97 6.42
N LYS A 86 -2.71 -26.15 6.70
CA LYS A 86 -3.28 -26.50 8.02
C LYS A 86 -2.31 -26.30 9.19
N HIS A 87 -1.03 -26.55 8.99
CA HIS A 87 0.02 -26.39 9.99
C HIS A 87 0.42 -24.92 10.26
N GLN A 88 0.01 -23.98 9.39
CA GLN A 88 0.27 -22.53 9.53
C GLN A 88 -0.96 -21.77 10.04
N VAL A 89 -2.09 -22.45 10.25
CA VAL A 89 -3.31 -21.80 10.73
C VAL A 89 -3.11 -21.38 12.18
N PRO A 90 -3.22 -20.08 12.51
CA PRO A 90 -3.13 -19.62 13.89
C PRO A 90 -4.27 -20.18 14.73
N GLU A 91 -4.00 -20.50 15.99
CA GLU A 91 -5.02 -20.95 16.93
C GLU A 91 -6.08 -19.86 17.16
N GLY A 92 -7.36 -20.27 17.25
CA GLY A 92 -8.49 -19.34 17.44
C GLY A 92 -8.93 -18.59 16.19
N CYS A 93 -8.41 -18.96 15.01
CA CYS A 93 -8.92 -18.46 13.73
C CYS A 93 -10.35 -18.95 13.47
N VAL A 94 -11.17 -18.08 12.88
CA VAL A 94 -12.54 -18.39 12.47
C VAL A 94 -12.51 -19.08 11.12
N ASN A 95 -12.98 -20.33 11.05
CA ASN A 95 -13.06 -21.06 9.78
C ASN A 95 -14.36 -20.75 9.01
N THR A 96 -15.46 -20.49 9.75
CA THR A 96 -16.79 -20.27 9.18
C THR A 96 -17.38 -18.98 9.72
N ILE A 97 -17.83 -18.10 8.83
CA ILE A 97 -18.35 -16.77 9.20
C ILE A 97 -19.83 -16.77 9.63
N ALA A 98 -20.59 -17.80 9.24
CA ALA A 98 -22.04 -17.89 9.48
C ALA A 98 -22.48 -17.58 10.93
N PRO A 99 -21.82 -18.12 11.99
CA PRO A 99 -22.23 -17.81 13.37
C PRO A 99 -21.90 -16.38 13.82
N TYR A 100 -21.09 -15.64 13.06
CA TYR A 100 -20.62 -14.31 13.41
C TYR A 100 -21.21 -13.19 12.55
N LEU A 101 -22.19 -13.46 11.68
CA LEU A 101 -22.72 -12.46 10.74
C LEU A 101 -23.25 -11.18 11.43
N ASP A 102 -23.93 -11.34 12.55
CA ASP A 102 -24.47 -10.22 13.35
C ASP A 102 -23.49 -9.65 14.36
N ALA A 103 -22.29 -10.22 14.45
CA ALA A 103 -21.28 -9.82 15.40
C ALA A 103 -20.56 -8.53 14.95
N VAL A 104 -19.88 -7.89 15.90
CA VAL A 104 -19.17 -6.62 15.71
C VAL A 104 -17.68 -6.82 15.96
N THR A 105 -16.84 -6.15 15.17
CA THR A 105 -15.39 -6.13 15.36
C THR A 105 -15.00 -5.31 16.59
N LEU A 106 -14.18 -5.86 17.47
CA LEU A 106 -13.72 -5.20 18.70
C LEU A 106 -12.50 -4.31 18.47
N VAL A 107 -11.65 -4.73 17.54
CA VAL A 107 -10.40 -4.06 17.18
C VAL A 107 -10.37 -3.78 15.69
N GLN A 108 -9.50 -2.86 15.28
CA GLN A 108 -9.25 -2.63 13.87
C GLN A 108 -8.64 -3.90 13.26
N LEU A 109 -9.23 -4.39 12.18
CA LEU A 109 -8.75 -5.56 11.47
C LEU A 109 -7.91 -5.13 10.26
N PRO A 110 -6.67 -5.60 10.15
CA PRO A 110 -5.86 -5.40 8.94
C PRO A 110 -6.39 -6.20 7.76
N ALA A 111 -6.08 -5.75 6.54
CA ALA A 111 -6.42 -6.48 5.31
C ALA A 111 -5.61 -7.78 5.19
N GLN A 112 -6.19 -8.76 4.49
CA GLN A 112 -5.56 -10.05 4.13
C GLN A 112 -5.09 -10.90 5.31
N LEU A 113 -5.55 -10.61 6.53
CA LEU A 113 -5.24 -11.40 7.72
C LEU A 113 -6.44 -12.22 8.18
N PRO A 114 -6.20 -13.46 8.68
CA PRO A 114 -7.28 -14.30 9.19
C PRO A 114 -8.03 -13.66 10.35
N LEU A 115 -9.35 -13.85 10.35
CA LEU A 115 -10.21 -13.39 11.44
C LEU A 115 -10.05 -14.26 12.67
N PHE A 116 -9.95 -13.64 13.84
CA PHE A 116 -9.88 -14.34 15.12
C PHE A 116 -11.19 -14.17 15.89
N ALA A 117 -11.65 -15.24 16.54
CA ALA A 117 -12.88 -15.19 17.35
C ALA A 117 -12.78 -14.14 18.48
N LYS A 118 -11.58 -13.94 19.05
CA LYS A 118 -11.32 -12.93 20.10
C LYS A 118 -11.47 -11.48 19.64
N ASN A 119 -11.45 -11.23 18.33
CA ASN A 119 -11.55 -9.87 17.77
C ASN A 119 -13.00 -9.52 17.39
N ILE A 120 -13.95 -10.42 17.64
CA ILE A 120 -15.34 -10.30 17.22
C ILE A 120 -16.23 -10.61 18.44
N SER A 121 -17.25 -9.79 18.68
CA SER A 121 -18.22 -10.02 19.77
C SER A 121 -19.64 -10.05 19.24
N LEU A 122 -20.41 -11.04 19.69
CA LEU A 122 -21.85 -11.18 19.42
C LEU A 122 -22.70 -10.33 20.38
N THR A 123 -22.22 -10.13 21.61
CA THR A 123 -22.96 -9.53 22.70
C THR A 123 -22.64 -8.05 22.89
N GLU A 124 -21.46 -7.59 22.47
CA GLU A 124 -21.06 -6.20 22.68
C GLU A 124 -21.66 -5.28 21.61
N HIS A 125 -22.74 -4.62 21.99
CA HIS A 125 -23.27 -3.49 21.24
C HIS A 125 -22.32 -2.31 21.34
N LYS A 126 -21.40 -2.20 20.37
CA LYS A 126 -20.64 -0.98 20.04
C LYS A 126 -20.20 -0.22 21.30
N THR A 127 -19.56 -0.90 22.24
CA THR A 127 -19.08 -0.24 23.45
C THR A 127 -18.00 0.72 22.99
N ASN A 128 -18.27 2.02 23.14
CA ASN A 128 -17.27 3.03 22.83
C ASN A 128 -16.09 2.78 23.79
N PRO A 129 -14.86 2.54 23.30
CA PRO A 129 -13.70 2.24 24.16
C PRO A 129 -13.43 3.34 25.19
N VAL A 130 -13.95 4.55 24.97
CA VAL A 130 -13.89 5.65 25.94
C VAL A 130 -14.79 5.38 27.15
N VAL A 131 -15.93 4.71 26.97
CA VAL A 131 -16.91 4.46 28.05
C VAL A 131 -16.43 3.36 28.99
N GLU A 132 -15.72 2.35 28.49
CA GLU A 132 -15.17 1.26 29.32
C GLU A 132 -14.02 1.72 30.23
N ARG A 133 -13.31 2.80 29.85
CA ARG A 133 -12.24 3.37 30.68
C ARG A 133 -12.73 4.23 31.83
N ILE A 134 -14.03 4.55 31.92
CA ILE A 134 -14.56 5.35 33.02
C ILE A 134 -14.78 4.41 34.21
N PRO A 135 -14.04 4.57 35.33
CA PRO A 135 -14.25 3.75 36.51
C PRO A 135 -15.69 3.89 37.02
N GLN A 136 -16.23 2.82 37.60
CA GLN A 136 -17.55 2.89 38.24
C GLN A 136 -17.54 4.00 39.31
N GLY A 137 -18.51 4.91 39.23
CA GLY A 137 -18.63 6.07 40.12
C GLY A 137 -18.02 7.37 39.57
N MET A 138 -17.29 7.33 38.46
CA MET A 138 -16.88 8.54 37.73
C MET A 138 -17.84 8.84 36.58
N ARG A 139 -18.12 10.11 36.32
CA ARG A 139 -18.87 10.57 35.14
C ARG A 139 -17.94 11.42 34.28
N ALA A 140 -17.78 11.08 33.01
CA ALA A 140 -17.12 11.98 32.07
C ALA A 140 -18.08 13.12 31.71
N ILE A 141 -17.66 14.36 31.98
CA ILE A 141 -18.35 15.58 31.55
C ILE A 141 -17.51 16.20 30.44
N THR A 142 -18.09 16.40 29.26
CA THR A 142 -17.42 17.15 28.19
C THR A 142 -17.74 18.64 28.38
N LEU A 143 -16.78 19.39 28.90
CA LEU A 143 -16.85 20.86 28.95
C LEU A 143 -16.43 21.40 27.58
N ARG A 144 -17.37 21.99 26.83
CA ARG A 144 -17.05 22.80 25.65
C ARG A 144 -16.57 24.16 26.14
N VAL A 145 -15.27 24.43 25.98
CA VAL A 145 -14.69 25.74 26.27
C VAL A 145 -14.77 26.57 25.00
N ASP A 146 -15.61 27.60 25.00
CA ASP A 146 -15.59 28.63 23.96
C ASP A 146 -14.37 29.53 24.18
N ALA A 147 -13.47 29.55 23.20
CA ALA A 147 -12.17 30.22 23.25
C ALA A 147 -12.25 31.75 23.40
N THR A 148 -13.43 32.35 23.30
CA THR A 148 -13.65 33.80 23.41
C THR A 148 -13.82 34.33 24.84
N SER A 149 -13.87 33.47 25.86
CA SER A 149 -14.20 33.85 27.24
C SER A 149 -13.00 34.15 28.16
N ALA A 150 -11.76 34.10 27.67
CA ALA A 150 -10.58 34.14 28.53
C ALA A 150 -9.48 35.11 28.08
N VAL A 151 -9.78 36.40 27.89
CA VAL A 151 -8.76 37.48 27.92
C VAL A 151 -9.38 38.77 28.47
N GLU A 152 -9.62 38.86 29.77
CA GLU A 152 -9.60 40.12 30.51
C GLU A 152 -8.94 39.84 31.87
N GLY A 153 -7.65 40.17 31.96
CA GLY A 153 -6.83 40.11 33.16
C GLY A 153 -5.71 41.13 33.03
#